data_AF-A0A4U6JJ77-F1
#
_entry.id   AF-A0A4U6JJ77-F1
#
_cell.length_a   1.000
_cell.length_b   1.000
_cell.length_c   1.000
_cell.angle_alpha   90.00
_cell.angle_beta   90.00
_cell.angle_gamma   90.00
#
_symmetry.space_group_name_H-M   'P 1'
#
loop_
_entity.id
_entity.type
_entity.pdbx_description
1 polymer ?
#
loop_
_entity_poly.entity_id
_entity_poly.type
_entity_poly.pdbx_seq_one_letter_code
_entity_poly.pdbx_strand_id
1 'polypeptide(L)' 'DAVNLSVSNAAETRRIFCNVVDAPKAASFIMPSIIDRSPLMVAVSSGGTSPVLARLLRERLESVLPQHLGQV' A
#
# COMPACT_ATOMS: atom_id res chain seq x y z
N ASP A 1 6.53 14.90 -13.11
CA ASP A 1 7.67 14.47 -12.26
C ASP A 1 8.21 15.53 -11.32
N ALA A 2 8.59 16.72 -11.79
CA ALA A 2 9.22 17.75 -10.93
C ALA A 2 8.41 18.12 -9.66
N VAL A 3 7.09 18.22 -9.77
CA VAL A 3 6.20 18.49 -8.63
C VAL A 3 6.23 17.35 -7.61
N ASN A 4 6.13 16.10 -8.05
CA ASN A 4 6.14 14.93 -7.16
C ASN A 4 7.44 14.80 -6.37
N LEU A 5 8.58 15.07 -7.05
CA LEU A 5 9.88 15.08 -6.38
C LEU A 5 10.01 16.22 -5.36
N SER A 6 9.52 17.41 -5.71
CA SER A 6 9.47 18.55 -4.77
C SER A 6 8.65 18.23 -3.51
N VAL A 7 7.50 17.57 -3.68
CA VAL A 7 6.66 17.11 -2.57
C VAL A 7 7.39 16.06 -1.71
N SER A 8 8.03 15.06 -2.34
CA SER A 8 8.77 14.02 -1.60
C SER A 8 9.91 14.62 -0.77
N ASN A 9 10.73 15.49 -1.35
CA ASN A 9 11.83 16.16 -0.66
C ASN A 9 11.33 17.02 0.52
N ALA A 10 10.22 17.73 0.32
CA ALA A 10 9.60 18.54 1.37
C ALA A 10 9.09 17.67 2.53
N ALA A 11 8.54 16.50 2.25
CA ALA A 11 8.09 15.53 3.25
C ALA A 11 9.27 14.90 4.00
N GLU A 12 10.32 14.49 3.29
CA GLU A 12 11.54 13.90 3.87
C GLU A 12 12.21 14.86 4.87
N THR A 13 12.36 16.14 4.50
CA THR A 13 12.93 17.18 5.39
C THR A 13 12.13 17.34 6.68
N ARG A 14 10.83 17.03 6.65
CA ARG A 14 9.91 17.11 7.80
C ARG A 14 9.72 15.77 8.52
N ARG A 15 10.37 14.69 8.05
CA ARG A 15 10.19 13.31 8.53
C ARG A 15 8.74 12.83 8.42
N ILE A 16 8.06 13.21 7.33
CA ILE A 16 6.70 12.79 7.01
C ILE A 16 6.77 11.68 5.96
N PHE A 17 6.07 10.57 6.19
CA PHE A 17 5.96 9.51 5.20
C PHE A 17 5.22 10.01 3.95
N CYS A 18 5.89 9.93 2.81
CA CYS A 18 5.39 10.25 1.48
C CYS A 18 5.50 9.03 0.55
N ASN A 19 4.43 8.73 -0.17
CA ASN A 19 4.40 7.75 -1.25
C ASN A 19 4.32 8.47 -2.59
N VAL A 20 5.20 8.12 -3.51
CA VAL A 20 5.21 8.62 -4.88
C VAL A 20 4.78 7.47 -5.80
N VAL A 21 3.54 7.52 -6.28
CA VAL A 21 2.86 6.40 -6.96
C VAL A 21 3.66 5.84 -8.12
N ASP A 22 4.16 6.70 -9.00
CA ASP A 22 4.88 6.30 -10.21
C ASP A 22 6.39 6.11 -10.00
N ALA A 23 6.91 6.43 -8.81
CA ALA A 23 8.34 6.37 -8.50
C ALA A 23 8.61 5.78 -7.10
N PRO A 24 8.50 4.46 -6.92
CA PRO A 24 8.67 3.80 -5.62
C PRO A 24 10.03 4.07 -4.95
N LYS A 25 11.08 4.32 -5.75
CA LYS A 25 12.42 4.65 -5.24
C LYS A 25 12.53 6.06 -4.66
N ALA A 26 11.64 6.96 -5.05
CA ALA A 26 11.54 8.32 -4.51
C ALA A 26 10.53 8.42 -3.36
N ALA A 27 9.91 7.29 -2.99
CA ALA A 27 8.93 7.19 -1.93
C ALA A 27 9.60 6.70 -0.64
N SER A 28 9.15 7.21 0.50
CA SER A 28 9.57 6.74 1.83
C SER A 28 8.76 5.52 2.31
N PHE A 29 7.61 5.24 1.68
CA PHE A 29 6.82 4.05 1.91
C PHE A 29 6.10 3.63 0.62
N ILE A 30 5.66 2.37 0.57
CA ILE A 30 4.89 1.81 -0.53
C ILE A 30 3.48 1.50 -0.04
N MET A 31 2.48 1.96 -0.78
CA MET A 31 1.08 1.60 -0.48
C MET A 31 0.85 0.10 -0.77
N PRO A 32 0.45 -0.72 0.22
CA PRO A 32 0.16 -2.13 0.01
C PRO A 32 -1.22 -2.34 -0.65
N SER A 33 -1.46 -3.56 -1.11
CA SER A 33 -2.82 -4.05 -1.37
C SER A 33 -3.51 -4.40 -0.06
N ILE A 34 -4.70 -3.86 0.20
CA ILE A 34 -5.39 -4.01 1.49
C ILE A 34 -6.66 -4.84 1.31
N ILE A 35 -6.89 -5.76 2.25
CA ILE A 35 -8.17 -6.43 2.49
C ILE A 35 -8.69 -5.93 3.83
N ASP A 36 -9.85 -5.29 3.81
CA ASP A 36 -10.46 -4.69 4.99
C ASP A 36 -11.66 -5.54 5.47
N ARG A 37 -11.56 -6.00 6.72
CA ARG A 37 -12.61 -6.67 7.51
C ARG A 37 -12.59 -6.09 8.93
N SER A 38 -12.49 -4.77 9.04
CA SER A 38 -12.28 -4.05 10.30
C SER A 38 -13.10 -4.62 11.47
N PRO A 39 -12.46 -4.88 12.63
CA PRO A 39 -11.11 -4.45 13.00
C PRO A 39 -9.97 -5.34 12.48
N LEU A 40 -10.27 -6.46 11.81
CA LEU A 40 -9.25 -7.31 11.19
C LEU A 40 -8.88 -6.76 9.80
N MET A 41 -7.59 -6.51 9.58
CA MET A 41 -7.08 -6.05 8.29
C MET A 41 -5.89 -6.89 7.85
N VAL A 42 -5.77 -7.07 6.53
CA VAL A 42 -4.61 -7.73 5.92
C VAL A 42 -4.02 -6.80 4.86
N ALA A 43 -2.70 -6.61 4.90
CA ALA A 43 -1.96 -5.86 3.90
C ALA A 43 -0.95 -6.77 3.18
N VAL A 44 -0.95 -6.74 1.85
CA VAL A 44 -0.04 -7.50 0.99
C VAL A 44 0.82 -6.53 0.20
N SER A 45 2.14 -6.64 0.33
CA SER A 45 3.11 -5.86 -0.43
C SER A 45 4.26 -6.74 -0.90
N SER A 46 4.73 -6.48 -2.12
CA SER A 46 5.95 -7.05 -2.68
C SER A 46 7.11 -6.04 -2.70
N GLY A 47 6.99 -4.93 -1.95
CA GLY A 47 7.98 -3.85 -1.99
C GLY A 47 8.09 -3.20 -3.38
N GLY A 48 7.00 -3.22 -4.17
CA GLY A 48 6.97 -2.72 -5.55
C GLY A 48 7.57 -3.64 -6.60
N THR A 49 8.15 -4.79 -6.21
CA THR A 49 8.80 -5.73 -7.15
C THR A 49 7.80 -6.52 -8.00
N SER A 50 6.60 -6.78 -7.47
CA SER A 50 5.57 -7.53 -8.18
C SER A 50 4.16 -7.05 -7.80
N PRO A 51 3.69 -5.93 -8.39
CA PRO A 51 2.35 -5.39 -8.11
C PRO A 51 1.23 -6.35 -8.54
N VAL A 52 1.45 -7.07 -9.65
CA VAL A 52 0.47 -8.05 -10.17
C VAL A 52 0.30 -9.20 -9.19
N LEU A 53 1.39 -9.72 -8.60
CA LEU A 53 1.30 -10.77 -7.58
C LEU A 53 0.55 -10.28 -6.33
N ALA A 54 0.85 -9.08 -5.85
CA ALA A 54 0.15 -8.50 -4.70
C ALA A 54 -1.37 -8.38 -4.96
N ARG A 55 -1.76 -7.97 -6.18
CA ARG A 55 -3.17 -7.93 -6.60
C ARG A 55 -3.82 -9.31 -6.61
N LEU A 56 -3.16 -10.32 -7.19
CA LEU A 56 -3.70 -11.68 -7.25
C LEU A 56 -3.88 -12.28 -5.86
N LEU A 57 -2.92 -12.06 -4.96
CA LEU A 57 -3.04 -12.49 -3.56
C LEU A 57 -4.20 -11.77 -2.86
N ARG A 58 -4.37 -10.46 -3.07
CA ARG A 58 -5.51 -9.71 -2.54
C ARG A 58 -6.85 -10.30 -3.00
N GLU A 59 -7.00 -10.55 -4.30
CA GLU A 59 -8.22 -11.14 -4.86
C GLU A 59 -8.53 -12.52 -4.26
N ARG A 60 -7.51 -13.36 -4.09
CA ARG A 60 -7.67 -14.67 -3.44
C ARG A 60 -8.06 -14.55 -1.98
N LEU A 61 -7.39 -13.69 -1.21
CA LEU A 61 -7.70 -13.46 0.20
C LEU A 61 -9.10 -12.88 0.40
N GLU A 62 -9.52 -11.93 -0.45
CA GLU A 62 -10.89 -11.39 -0.42
C GLU A 62 -11.95 -12.47 -0.63
N SER A 63 -11.69 -13.46 -1.49
CA SER A 63 -12.62 -14.56 -1.75
C SER A 63 -12.74 -15.55 -0.59
N VAL A 64 -11.69 -15.68 0.24
CA VAL A 64 -11.63 -16.64 1.35
C VAL A 64 -12.06 -16.02 2.68
N LEU A 65 -11.78 -14.72 2.90
CA LEU A 65 -12.12 -14.02 4.14
C LEU A 65 -13.59 -13.55 4.13
N PRO A 66 -14.46 -14.10 5.00
CA PRO A 66 -15.86 -13.70 5.08
C PRO A 66 -16.01 -12.20 5.34
N GLN A 67 -17.07 -11.59 4.79
CA GLN A 67 -17.31 -10.14 4.92
C GLN A 67 -17.56 -9.70 6.36
N HIS A 68 -18.17 -10.55 7.19
CA HIS A 68 -18.53 -10.25 8.58
C HIS A 68 -17.45 -10.63 9.59
N LEU A 69 -16.23 -10.97 9.16
CA LEU A 69 -15.18 -11.49 10.03
C LEU A 69 -14.77 -10.50 11.15
N GLY A 70 -14.94 -9.20 10.94
CA GLY A 70 -14.68 -8.18 11.95
C GLY A 70 -15.78 -7.99 13.00
N GLN A 71 -16.89 -8.70 12.89
CA GLN A 71 -18.03 -8.62 13.83
C GLN A 71 -18.02 -9.75 14.86
N VAL A 72 -17.09 -10.70 14.72
CA VAL A 72 -16.89 -11.84 15.61
C VAL A 72 -15.94 -11.44 16.74
#